data_AF-A0A4R8FW53-F1
#
_entry.id   AF-A0A4R8FW53-F1
#
_cell.length_a   1.000
_cell.length_b   1.000
_cell.length_c   1.000
_cell.angle_alpha   90.00
_cell.angle_beta   90.00
_cell.angle_gamma   90.00
#
_symmetry.space_group_name_H-M   'P 1'
#
loop_
_entity.id
_entity.type
_entity.pdbx_description
1 polymer ?
#
loop_
_entity_poly.entity_id
_entity_poly.type
_entity_poly.pdbx_seq_one_letter_code
_entity_poly.pdbx_strand_id
1 'polypeptide(L)' 'MTIARNHIGHRVGECHQKAKLTDAQVREMRAEYERHGTSYARLAIKYGCGKATVRDIVNYYTRASA' A
#
# COMPACT_ATOMS: atom_id res chain seq x y z
N MET A 1 0.16 -5.92 -19.28
CA MET A 1 -0.19 -5.28 -17.99
C MET A 1 -1.61 -5.71 -17.64
N THR A 2 -1.76 -6.61 -16.66
CA THR A 2 -3.07 -7.20 -16.31
C THR A 2 -3.80 -6.26 -15.37
N ILE A 3 -4.97 -5.74 -15.76
CA ILE A 3 -5.75 -4.81 -14.93
C ILE A 3 -6.50 -5.60 -13.86
N ALA A 4 -6.08 -5.49 -12.60
CA ALA A 4 -6.80 -6.09 -11.48
C ALA A 4 -8.13 -5.37 -11.26
N ARG A 5 -9.23 -6.13 -11.19
CA ARG A 5 -10.59 -5.63 -10.92
C ARG A 5 -11.23 -6.41 -9.78
N ASN A 6 -12.08 -5.76 -8.99
CA ASN A 6 -12.90 -6.44 -7.99
C ASN A 6 -14.14 -7.11 -8.62
N HIS A 7 -14.95 -7.77 -7.79
CA HIS A 7 -16.16 -8.49 -8.21
C HIS A 7 -17.24 -7.61 -8.87
N ILE A 8 -17.20 -6.29 -8.66
CA ILE A 8 -18.08 -5.31 -9.35
C ILE A 8 -17.41 -4.64 -10.57
N GLY A 9 -16.20 -5.06 -10.95
CA GLY A 9 -15.49 -4.58 -12.14
C GLY A 9 -14.68 -3.29 -11.95
N HIS A 10 -14.60 -2.72 -10.75
CA HIS A 10 -13.77 -1.55 -10.46
C HIS A 10 -12.30 -1.94 -10.39
N ARG A 11 -11.42 -1.09 -10.95
CA ARG A 11 -9.96 -1.28 -10.85
C ARG A 11 -9.53 -1.23 -9.39
N VAL A 12 -8.68 -2.16 -8.98
CA VAL A 12 -8.16 -2.24 -7.61
C VAL A 12 -6.65 -2.33 -7.59
N GLY A 13 -6.07 -2.21 -6.41
CA GLY A 13 -4.63 -2.33 -6.24
C GLY A 13 -3.89 -1.22 -6.97
N GLU A 14 -2.72 -1.55 -7.51
CA GLU A 14 -1.88 -0.64 -8.29
C GLU A 14 -2.54 -0.16 -9.59
N CYS A 15 -3.55 -0.90 -10.07
CA CYS A 15 -4.31 -0.55 -11.27
C CYS A 15 -5.37 0.54 -11.03
N HIS A 16 -5.63 0.92 -9.78
CA HIS A 16 -6.56 1.99 -9.46
C HIS A 16 -5.98 3.35 -9.92
N GLN A 17 -6.76 4.15 -10.63
CA GLN A 17 -6.29 5.40 -11.26
C GLN A 17 -5.72 6.45 -10.29
N LYS A 18 -6.07 6.37 -9.00
CA LYS A 18 -5.54 7.24 -7.93
C LYS A 18 -4.44 6.57 -7.09
N ALA A 19 -4.05 5.33 -7.42
CA ALA A 19 -3.01 4.64 -6.68
C ALA A 19 -1.67 5.34 -6.90
N LYS A 20 -1.03 5.74 -5.80
CA LYS A 20 0.32 6.32 -5.80
C LYS A 20 1.40 5.28 -5.50
N LEU A 21 0.99 4.09 -5.04
CA LEU A 21 1.85 3.02 -4.58
C LEU A 21 1.62 1.76 -5.41
N THR A 22 2.71 1.14 -5.85
CA THR A 22 2.71 -0.17 -6.51
C THR A 22 2.53 -1.29 -5.47
N ASP A 23 2.13 -2.50 -5.89
CA ASP A 23 2.04 -3.61 -4.93
C ASP A 23 3.40 -4.02 -4.37
N ALA A 24 4.47 -3.87 -5.16
CA ALA A 24 5.84 -4.05 -4.68
C ALA A 24 6.16 -3.09 -3.52
N GLN A 25 5.84 -1.80 -3.65
CA GLN A 25 6.07 -0.81 -2.59
C GLN A 25 5.23 -1.09 -1.33
N VAL A 26 4.00 -1.59 -1.50
CA VAL A 26 3.15 -1.99 -0.37
C VAL A 26 3.79 -3.15 0.41
N ARG A 27 4.30 -4.17 -0.28
CA ARG A 27 5.01 -5.30 0.34
C ARG A 27 6.29 -4.86 1.03
N GLU A 28 7.09 -4.01 0.39
CA GLU A 28 8.31 -3.47 1.01
C GLU A 28 8.01 -2.63 2.25
N MET A 29 6.95 -1.81 2.22
CA MET A 29 6.53 -1.02 3.38
C MET A 29 6.17 -1.90 4.58
N ARG A 30 5.47 -3.02 4.34
CA ARG A 30 5.14 -4.00 5.39
C ARG A 30 6.39 -4.67 5.95
N ALA A 31 7.25 -5.18 5.07
CA ALA A 31 8.50 -5.82 5.47
C ALA A 31 9.41 -4.87 6.27
N GLU A 32 9.49 -3.59 5.88
CA GLU A 32 10.28 -2.59 6.58
C GLU A 32 9.70 -2.22 7.95
N TYR A 33 8.37 -2.18 8.06
CA TYR A 33 7.70 -1.97 9.34
C TYR A 33 7.95 -3.14 10.29
N GLU A 34 7.79 -4.38 9.82
CA GLU A 34 8.01 -5.60 10.61
C GLU A 34 9.48 -5.77 11.03
N ARG A 35 10.43 -5.46 10.15
CA ARG A 35 11.86 -5.68 10.40
C ARG A 35 12.51 -4.64 11.32
N HIS A 36 12.09 -3.38 11.23
CA HIS A 36 12.75 -2.27 11.92
C HIS A 36 11.90 -1.60 13.00
N GLY A 37 10.60 -1.93 13.11
CA GLY A 37 9.69 -1.22 14.01
C GLY A 37 9.60 0.27 13.68
N THR A 38 9.64 0.61 12.39
CA THR A 38 9.76 2.01 11.93
C THR A 38 8.49 2.82 12.22
N SER A 39 8.64 4.07 12.67
CA SER A 39 7.52 5.00 12.85
C SER A 39 6.79 5.32 11.55
N TYR A 40 5.44 5.35 11.57
CA TYR A 40 4.60 5.65 10.40
C TYR A 40 4.99 6.94 9.67
N ALA A 41 5.51 7.94 10.39
CA ALA A 41 5.98 9.20 9.81
C ALA A 41 7.16 9.00 8.85
N ARG A 42 8.08 8.09 9.17
CA ARG A 42 9.27 7.83 8.34
C ARG A 42 8.90 7.07 7.08
N LEU A 43 8.02 6.07 7.18
CA LEU A 43 7.46 5.35 6.03
C LEU A 43 6.66 6.29 5.12
N ALA A 44 5.85 7.18 5.70
CA ALA A 44 5.07 8.16 4.94
C ALA A 44 5.97 9.06 4.08
N ILE A 45 7.06 9.57 4.65
CA ILE A 45 8.06 10.38 3.93
C ILE A 45 8.76 9.54 2.85
N LYS A 46 9.23 8.34 3.21
CA LYS A 46 9.99 7.46 2.30
C LYS A 46 9.18 7.06 1.06
N TYR A 47 7.91 6.72 1.24
CA TYR A 47 7.04 6.24 0.16
C TYR A 47 6.14 7.36 -0.41
N GLY A 48 6.30 8.61 0.02
CA GLY A 48 5.54 9.76 -0.50
C GLY A 48 4.02 9.66 -0.29
N CYS A 49 3.59 9.03 0.81
CA CYS A 49 2.17 8.80 1.10
C CYS A 49 1.77 9.36 2.47
N GLY A 50 0.46 9.43 2.75
CA GLY A 50 -0.04 9.93 4.03
C GLY A 50 0.16 8.93 5.16
N LYS A 51 0.34 9.41 6.40
CA LYS A 51 0.47 8.55 7.60
C LYS A 51 -0.73 7.59 7.78
N ALA A 52 -1.94 8.04 7.43
CA ALA A 52 -3.13 7.19 7.45
C ALA A 52 -3.00 6.03 6.44
N THR A 53 -2.53 6.30 5.22
CA THR A 53 -2.30 5.27 4.21
C THR A 53 -1.26 4.25 4.67
N VAL A 54 -0.17 4.69 5.30
CA VAL A 54 0.82 3.79 5.90
C VAL A 54 0.15 2.89 6.95
N ARG A 55 -0.61 3.47 7.89
CA ARG A 55 -1.34 2.71 8.92
C ARG A 55 -2.25 1.66 8.29
N ASP A 56 -3.02 2.02 7.26
CA ASP A 56 -3.96 1.10 6.63
C ASP A 56 -3.24 -0.03 5.87
N ILE A 57 -2.08 0.26 5.29
CA ILE A 57 -1.24 -0.72 4.59
C ILE A 57 -0.63 -1.73 5.57
N VAL A 58 -0.01 -1.24 6.65
CA VAL A 58 0.71 -2.09 7.61
C VAL A 58 -0.25 -2.90 8.50
N ASN A 59 -1.45 -2.39 8.77
CA ASN A 59 -2.51 -3.13 9.47
C ASN A 59 -3.41 -3.94 8.52
N TYR A 60 -3.11 -3.99 7.22
CA TYR A 60 -3.87 -4.73 6.22
C TYR A 60 -5.35 -4.31 6.08
N TYR A 61 -5.75 -3.14 6.59
CA TYR A 61 -7.11 -2.59 6.41
C TYR A 61 -7.43 -2.28 4.96
N THR A 62 -6.40 -1.98 4.17
CA THR A 62 -6.52 -1.81 2.72
C THR A 62 -5.43 -2.59 2.01
N ARG A 63 -5.64 -2.85 0.71
CA ARG A 63 -4.63 -3.52 -0.12
C ARG A 63 -4.22 -4.90 0.44
N ALA A 64 -5.14 -5.65 1.05
CA ALA A 64 -4.84 -6.97 1.62
C ALA A 64 -4.39 -7.98 0.55
N SER A 65 -4.85 -7.82 -0.70
CA SER A 65 -4.45 -8.62 -1.85
C SER A 65 -3.11 -8.21 -2.48
N ALA A 66 -2.41 -7.24 -1.86
CA ALA A 66 -1.11 -6.74 -2.30
C ALA A 66 -0.01 -7.73 -2.02
#